data_AF-A0A7W4NIR5-F1
#
_entry.id   AF-A0A7W4NIR5-F1
#
_cell.length_a   1.000
_cell.length_b   1.000
_cell.length_c   1.000
_cell.angle_alpha   90.00
_cell.angle_beta   90.00
_cell.angle_gamma   90.00
#
_symmetry.space_group_name_H-M   'P 1'
#
loop_
_entity.id
_entity.type
_entity.pdbx_description
1 polymer ?
#
loop_
_entity_poly.entity_id
_entity_poly.type
_entity_poly.pdbx_seq_one_letter_code
_entity_poly.pdbx_strand_id
1 'polypeptide(L)' 'MVDTAIASEFVDLAHREPDRWLMLVGEDDDLVPPTYVAEGIRGGRGGKVILVRSRNDTPFLKLDQLRYTPS' A
#
# COMPACT_ATOMS: atom_id res chain seq x y z
N MET A 1 9.32 8.12 -11.01
CA MET A 1 8.52 7.04 -10.44
C MET A 1 8.43 7.33 -8.95
N VAL A 2 7.32 7.92 -8.52
CA VAL A 2 7.16 8.47 -7.15
C VAL A 2 6.54 7.42 -6.23
N ASP A 3 5.62 6.64 -6.77
CA ASP A 3 4.78 5.68 -6.07
C ASP A 3 5.62 4.53 -5.50
N THR A 4 6.64 4.08 -6.23
CA THR A 4 7.65 3.13 -5.73
C THR A 4 8.47 3.70 -4.57
N ALA A 5 8.82 4.99 -4.58
CA ALA A 5 9.58 5.58 -3.49
C ALA A 5 8.73 5.65 -2.22
N ILE A 6 7.49 6.13 -2.36
CA ILE A 6 6.48 6.16 -1.29
C ILE A 6 6.22 4.75 -0.74
N ALA A 7 5.97 3.76 -1.61
CA ALA A 7 5.75 2.37 -1.22
C ALA A 7 6.95 1.77 -0.47
N SER A 8 8.18 2.06 -0.92
CA SER A 8 9.41 1.57 -0.29
C SER A 8 9.62 2.16 1.11
N GLU A 9 9.45 3.48 1.25
CA GLU A 9 9.54 4.18 2.54
C GLU A 9 8.45 3.71 3.51
N PHE A 10 7.22 3.53 3.03
CA PHE A 10 6.09 3.08 3.85
C PHE A 10 6.31 1.67 4.45
N VAL A 11 6.88 0.76 3.66
CA VAL A 11 7.24 -0.60 4.10
C VAL A 11 8.44 -0.59 5.05
N ASP A 12 9.44 0.27 4.81
CA ASP A 12 10.59 0.43 5.73
C ASP A 12 10.17 1.01 7.09
N LEU A 13 9.32 2.05 7.10
CA LEU A 13 8.71 2.58 8.33
C LEU A 13 7.85 1.55 9.06
N ALA A 14 7.15 0.67 8.32
CA ALA A 14 6.38 -0.42 8.92
C ALA A 14 7.26 -1.43 9.65
N HIS A 15 8.48 -1.67 9.15
CA HIS A 15 9.46 -2.53 9.79
C HIS A 15 10.17 -1.85 10.97
N ARG A 16 10.61 -0.59 10.80
CA ARG A 16 11.39 0.16 11.80
C ARG A 16 10.55 0.66 12.98
N GLU A 17 9.30 1.04 12.75
CA GLU A 17 8.42 1.67 13.74
C GLU A 17 7.10 0.90 13.94
N PRO A 18 7.16 -0.37 14.37
CA PRO A 18 6.03 -1.30 14.32
C PRO A 18 4.84 -0.96 15.22
N ASP A 19 5.04 -0.12 16.23
CA ASP A 19 4.00 0.26 17.21
C ASP A 19 3.28 1.55 16.81
N ARG A 20 3.87 2.31 15.87
CA ARG A 20 3.49 3.71 15.56
C ARG A 20 2.55 3.81 14.36
N TRP A 21 1.45 4.54 14.44
CA TRP A 21 0.46 4.55 13.36
C TRP A 21 1.01 5.15 12.05
N LEU A 22 0.77 4.46 10.94
CA LEU A 22 1.11 4.92 9.59
C LEU A 22 -0.15 5.20 8.79
N MET A 23 -0.16 6.34 8.10
CA MET A 23 -1.23 6.75 7.19
C MET A 23 -0.63 7.04 5.82
N LEU A 24 -1.24 6.47 4.79
CA LEU A 24 -0.93 6.73 3.39
C LEU A 24 -2.11 7.47 2.77
N VAL A 25 -1.86 8.54 2.03
CA VAL A 25 -2.89 9.34 1.36
C VAL A 25 -2.57 9.38 -0.12
N GLY A 26 -3.45 8.83 -0.95
CA GLY A 26 -3.23 8.76 -2.39
C GLY A 26 -4.32 7.97 -3.10
N GLU A 27 -4.57 8.34 -4.36
CA GLU A 27 -5.67 7.76 -5.15
C GLU A 27 -5.30 6.49 -5.91
N ASP A 28 -4.00 6.23 -6.07
CA ASP A 28 -3.49 5.14 -6.89
C ASP A 28 -3.80 3.76 -6.29
N ASP A 29 -4.19 2.81 -7.14
CA ASP A 29 -4.38 1.41 -6.78
C ASP A 29 -3.04 0.73 -6.46
N ASP A 30 -1.92 1.20 -7.01
CA ASP A 30 -0.57 0.67 -6.75
C ASP A 30 -0.10 0.90 -5.28
N LEU A 31 -0.79 1.75 -4.52
CA LEU A 31 -0.58 1.93 -3.08
C LEU A 31 -1.31 0.87 -2.22
N VAL A 32 -2.22 0.07 -2.80
CA VAL A 32 -2.94 -0.97 -2.07
C VAL A 32 -2.02 -2.15 -1.66
N PRO A 33 -1.19 -2.74 -2.55
CA PRO A 33 -0.24 -3.78 -2.16
C PRO A 33 0.74 -3.40 -1.01
N PRO A 34 1.46 -2.25 -1.05
CA PRO A 34 2.37 -1.88 0.04
C PRO A 34 1.63 -1.57 1.35
N THR A 35 0.37 -1.12 1.29
CA THR A 35 -0.48 -0.95 2.48
C THR A 35 -0.70 -2.30 3.20
N TYR A 36 -1.06 -3.36 2.46
CA TYR A 36 -1.23 -4.70 3.04
C TYR A 36 0.09 -5.32 3.52
N VAL A 37 1.21 -5.07 2.82
CA VAL A 37 2.54 -5.52 3.28
C VAL A 37 2.91 -4.84 4.60
N ALA A 38 2.69 -3.52 4.71
CA ALA A 38 2.92 -2.78 5.94
C ALA A 38 2.03 -3.30 7.09
N GLU A 39 0.75 -3.60 6.84
CA GLU A 39 -0.15 -4.18 7.84
C GLU A 39 0.37 -5.55 8.34
N GLY A 40 0.75 -6.43 7.41
CA GLY A 40 1.28 -7.76 7.73
C GLY A 40 2.57 -7.73 8.56
N ILE A 41 3.51 -6.83 8.24
CA ILE A 41 4.76 -6.63 9.01
C ILE A 41 4.47 -6.22 10.47
N ARG A 42 3.36 -5.51 10.68
CA ARG A 42 3.00 -4.88 11.97
C ARG A 42 2.02 -5.73 12.79
N GLY A 43 1.65 -6.91 12.27
CA GLY A 43 0.73 -7.85 12.90
C GLY A 43 1.09 -8.13 14.37
N GLY A 44 0.14 -7.86 15.28
CA GLY A 44 0.29 -8.09 16.72
C GLY A 44 1.07 -7.04 17.51
N ARG A 45 1.64 -6.00 16.86
CA ARG A 45 2.50 -4.99 17.51
C ARG A 45 1.79 -3.68 17.88
N GLY A 46 0.45 -3.69 17.99
CA GLY A 46 -0.36 -2.56 18.48
C GLY A 46 -0.54 -1.37 17.53
N GLY A 47 0.42 -1.11 16.64
CA GLY A 47 0.31 -0.06 15.62
C GLY A 47 -0.75 -0.35 14.55
N LYS A 48 -1.12 0.68 13.78
CA LYS A 48 -2.13 0.62 12.71
C LYS A 48 -1.59 1.14 11.39
N VAL A 49 -2.23 0.70 10.30
CA VAL A 49 -2.00 1.16 8.93
C VAL A 49 -3.34 1.64 8.38
N ILE A 50 -3.35 2.80 7.73
CA ILE A 50 -4.55 3.39 7.12
C ILE A 50 -4.21 3.88 5.72
N LEU A 51 -4.99 3.47 4.72
CA LEU A 51 -4.99 4.08 3.38
C LEU A 51 -6.21 4.99 3.23
N VAL A 52 -5.98 6.28 3.02
CA VAL A 52 -7.01 7.28 2.75
C VAL A 52 -7.02 7.60 1.26
N ARG A 53 -8.16 7.39 0.62
CA ARG A 53 -8.37 7.60 -0.83
C ARG A 53 -9.81 7.95 -1.16
N SER A 54 -10.02 8.72 -2.23
CA SER A 54 -11.29 9.18 -2.78
C SER A 54 -11.67 8.38 -4.03
N ARG A 55 -12.19 7.16 -3.83
CA ARG A 55 -12.58 6.28 -4.93
C ARG A 55 -13.89 6.74 -5.59
N ASN A 56 -13.76 7.28 -6.81
CA ASN A 56 -14.89 7.66 -7.68
C ASN A 56 -15.31 6.55 -8.68
N ASP A 57 -14.63 5.39 -8.69
CA ASP A 57 -14.75 4.37 -9.72
C ASP A 57 -14.69 2.93 -9.13
N THR A 58 -14.82 1.91 -9.99
CA THR A 58 -15.11 0.50 -9.65
C THR A 58 -14.33 -0.11 -8.46
N PRO A 59 -14.94 -1.07 -7.71
CA PRO A 59 -14.34 -1.62 -6.48
C PRO A 59 -13.13 -2.54 -6.70
N PHE A 60 -12.81 -2.93 -7.93
CA PHE A 60 -11.73 -3.85 -8.24
C PHE A 60 -10.40 -3.11 -8.45
N LEU A 61 -9.27 -3.81 -8.31
CA LEU A 61 -7.97 -3.29 -8.76
C LEU A 61 -7.91 -3.35 -10.29
N LYS A 62 -7.27 -2.37 -10.93
CA LYS A 62 -7.05 -2.39 -12.39
C LYS A 62 -6.00 -3.43 -12.80
N LEU A 63 -6.42 -4.69 -12.92
CA LEU A 63 -5.56 -5.81 -13.31
C LEU A 63 -5.30 -5.93 -14.82
N ASP A 64 -5.82 -5.00 -15.63
CA ASP A 64 -5.82 -5.08 -17.10
C ASP A 64 -4.41 -5.12 -17.70
N GLN A 65 -3.41 -4.52 -17.04
CA GLN A 65 -2.00 -4.53 -17.47
C GLN A 65 -1.12 -5.58 -16.76
N LEU A 66 -1.67 -6.36 -15.81
CA LEU A 66 -0.96 -7.45 -15.14
C LEU A 66 -0.96 -8.77 -15.93
N ARG A 67 -1.69 -8.84 -17.05
CA ARG A 67 -1.70 -10.01 -17.93
C ARG A 67 -0.47 -10.04 -18.83
N TYR A 68 0.55 -10.78 -18.40
CA TYR A 68 1.64 -11.19 -19.28
C TYR A 68 1.05 -11.97 -20.47
N THR A 69 1.04 -11.34 -21.64
CA THR A 69 0.67 -11.98 -22.91
C THR A 69 1.97 -12.28 -23.65
N PRO A 70 2.39 -13.54 -23.80
CA PRO A 70 3.57 -13.87 -24.59
C PRO A 70 3.30 -13.52 -26.06
N SER A 71 4.26 -12.85 -26.68
CA SER A 71 4.34 -12.63 -28.13
C SER A 71 4.76 -13.90 -28.87
#